data_AF-A0A950GVL2-F1
#
_entry.id   AF-A0A950GVL2-F1
#
_cell.length_a   1.000
_cell.length_b   1.000
_cell.length_c   1.000
_cell.angle_alpha   90.00
_cell.angle_beta   90.00
_cell.angle_gamma   90.00
#
_symmetry.space_group_name_H-M   'P 1'
#
loop_
_entity.id
_entity.type
_entity.pdbx_description
1 polymer ?
#
loop_
_entity_poly.entity_id
_entity_poly.type
_entity_poly.pdbx_seq_one_letter_code
_entity_poly.pdbx_strand_id
1 'polypeptide(L)'
;MLDLAILGLLQEQELHGYEIRRRLRDELGLFANISFGSLYPALNRLERAQAVAVAEAPSGGTRPIPSTGSLSGERAGLRARRTSGPRGSKRSRKVYRITEQGRALFEQLLDADEPTTNDDARSFGLRLAFARYLAPSARLALLERRRSQLVRRLASDRTRVQGQGLDVYTRSLVEHSTESTAHDIAWLDRLIEFERQKQAATRADRAEGRDPRSGEALITTEGNHP
;
A
#
# COMPACT_ATOMS: atom_id res chain seq x y z
N MET A 1 -0.89 -9.96 6.24
CA MET A 1 -0.72 -9.73 4.79
C MET A 1 -1.83 -8.96 4.09
N LEU A 2 -3.05 -9.48 3.97
CA LEU A 2 -4.11 -8.81 3.21
C LEU A 2 -4.48 -7.43 3.76
N ASP A 3 -4.52 -7.28 5.09
CA ASP A 3 -4.87 -6.02 5.75
C ASP A 3 -3.84 -4.92 5.44
N LEU A 4 -2.55 -5.27 5.44
CA LEU A 4 -1.47 -4.36 5.05
C LEU A 4 -1.64 -3.88 3.60
N ALA A 5 -2.01 -4.78 2.69
CA ALA A 5 -2.21 -4.44 1.28
C ALA A 5 -3.41 -3.51 1.08
N ILE A 6 -4.52 -3.78 1.77
CA ILE A 6 -5.73 -2.94 1.70
C ILE A 6 -5.43 -1.55 2.23
N LEU A 7 -4.80 -1.46 3.42
CA LEU A 7 -4.46 -0.18 4.04
C LEU A 7 -3.45 0.60 3.19
N GLY A 8 -2.46 -0.07 2.59
CA GLY A 8 -1.49 0.56 1.70
C GLY A 8 -2.12 1.19 0.45
N LEU A 9 -3.09 0.52 -0.17
CA LEU A 9 -3.83 1.10 -1.30
C LEU A 9 -4.71 2.28 -0.87
N LEU A 10 -5.34 2.19 0.30
CA LEU A 10 -6.19 3.26 0.83
C LEU A 10 -5.39 4.46 1.36
N GLN A 11 -4.08 4.31 1.59
CA GLN A 11 -3.17 5.39 1.92
C GLN A 11 -2.93 6.32 0.73
N GLU A 12 -3.05 5.81 -0.50
CA GLU A 12 -2.88 6.59 -1.73
C GLU A 12 -4.14 7.37 -2.10
N GLN A 13 -5.30 6.72 -2.04
CA GLN A 13 -6.58 7.32 -2.39
C GLN A 13 -7.76 6.51 -1.82
N GLU A 14 -8.91 7.17 -1.74
CA GLU A 14 -10.17 6.51 -1.44
C GLU A 14 -10.59 5.63 -2.62
N LEU A 15 -11.05 4.40 -2.34
CA LEU A 15 -11.32 3.39 -3.37
C LEU A 15 -12.61 2.64 -3.11
N HIS A 16 -13.31 2.28 -4.19
CA HIS A 16 -14.40 1.33 -4.07
C HIS A 16 -13.88 -0.10 -3.84
N GLY A 17 -14.66 -0.93 -3.14
CA GLY A 17 -14.25 -2.32 -2.86
C GLY A 17 -13.88 -3.16 -4.10
N TYR A 18 -14.48 -2.88 -5.27
CA TYR A 18 -14.09 -3.57 -6.51
C TYR A 18 -12.77 -3.05 -7.10
N GLU A 19 -12.44 -1.78 -6.87
CA GLU A 19 -11.20 -1.16 -7.33
C GLU A 19 -10.03 -1.61 -6.47
N ILE A 20 -10.24 -1.75 -5.15
CA ILE A 20 -9.27 -2.37 -4.24
C ILE A 20 -8.91 -3.76 -4.77
N ARG A 21 -9.90 -4.60 -5.11
CA ARG A 21 -9.63 -5.92 -5.70
C ARG A 21 -8.81 -5.83 -6.98
N ARG A 22 -9.20 -4.92 -7.88
CA ARG A 22 -8.55 -4.76 -9.18
C ARG A 22 -7.09 -4.37 -9.01
N ARG A 23 -6.80 -3.35 -8.19
CA ARG A 23 -5.43 -2.89 -7.92
C ARG A 23 -4.59 -3.93 -7.19
N LEU A 24 -5.16 -4.63 -6.20
CA LEU A 24 -4.46 -5.74 -5.54
C LEU A 24 -4.01 -6.81 -6.55
N ARG A 25 -4.84 -7.13 -7.54
CA ARG A 25 -4.51 -8.12 -8.56
C ARG A 25 -3.54 -7.57 -9.61
N ASP A 26 -3.78 -6.37 -10.10
CA ASP A 26 -3.12 -5.82 -11.30
C ASP A 26 -1.77 -5.13 -10.95
N GLU A 27 -1.66 -4.43 -9.81
CA GLU A 27 -0.49 -3.61 -9.45
C GLU A 27 0.45 -4.34 -8.50
N LEU A 28 -0.09 -5.11 -7.56
CA LEU A 28 0.70 -5.71 -6.48
C LEU A 28 1.21 -7.11 -6.80
N GLY A 29 0.72 -7.78 -7.86
CA GLY A 29 1.20 -9.06 -8.44
C GLY A 29 1.16 -10.30 -7.51
N LEU A 30 1.68 -10.14 -6.29
CA LEU A 30 1.71 -11.05 -5.15
C LEU A 30 0.33 -11.53 -4.70
N PHE A 31 -0.72 -10.81 -5.11
CA PHE A 31 -2.11 -11.01 -4.69
C PHE A 31 -3.05 -11.45 -5.82
N ALA A 32 -2.50 -11.98 -6.92
CA ALA A 32 -3.27 -12.44 -8.07
C ALA A 32 -4.43 -13.40 -7.70
N ASN A 33 -4.28 -14.19 -6.63
CA ASN A 33 -5.25 -15.21 -6.20
C ASN A 33 -6.29 -14.72 -5.17
N ILE A 34 -6.40 -13.41 -4.88
CA ILE A 34 -7.41 -12.92 -3.93
C ILE A 34 -8.82 -13.03 -4.52
N SER A 35 -9.69 -13.74 -3.79
CA SER A 35 -11.12 -13.82 -4.07
C SER A 35 -11.90 -12.71 -3.36
N PHE A 36 -13.11 -12.40 -3.85
CA PHE A 36 -14.03 -11.53 -3.10
C PHE A 36 -14.38 -12.10 -1.70
N GLY A 37 -14.29 -13.42 -1.54
CA GLY A 37 -14.56 -14.12 -0.28
C GLY A 37 -13.53 -13.84 0.81
N SER A 38 -12.32 -13.35 0.48
CA SER A 38 -11.35 -12.90 1.48
C SER A 38 -11.31 -11.37 1.62
N LEU A 39 -11.56 -10.63 0.53
CA LEU A 39 -11.51 -9.17 0.55
C LEU A 39 -12.58 -8.53 1.43
N TYR A 40 -13.86 -8.85 1.23
CA TYR A 40 -14.94 -8.19 1.98
C TYR A 40 -14.93 -8.53 3.48
N PRO A 41 -14.64 -9.78 3.90
CA PRO A 41 -14.44 -10.05 5.32
C PRO A 41 -13.28 -9.28 5.94
N ALA A 42 -12.18 -9.08 5.19
CA ALA A 42 -11.06 -8.25 5.64
C ALA A 42 -11.46 -6.77 5.77
N LEU A 43 -12.18 -6.21 4.77
CA LEU A 43 -12.72 -4.86 4.84
C LEU A 43 -13.66 -4.68 6.04
N ASN A 44 -14.57 -5.63 6.27
CA ASN A 44 -15.47 -5.60 7.42
C ASN A 44 -14.71 -5.69 8.75
N ARG A 45 -13.61 -6.45 8.81
CA ARG A 45 -12.74 -6.50 9.99
C ARG A 45 -12.07 -5.15 10.23
N LEU A 46 -11.50 -4.53 9.19
CA LEU A 46 -10.85 -3.23 9.27
C LEU A 46 -11.84 -2.10 9.62
N GLU A 47 -13.08 -2.18 9.12
CA GLU A 47 -14.17 -1.26 9.47
C GLU A 47 -14.54 -1.38 10.95
N ARG A 48 -14.70 -2.62 11.47
CA ARG A 48 -14.95 -2.86 12.90
C ARG A 48 -13.81 -2.41 13.80
N ALA A 49 -12.57 -2.54 13.33
CA ALA A 49 -11.39 -2.04 14.01
C ALA A 49 -11.20 -0.51 13.87
N GLN A 50 -12.16 0.18 13.23
CA GLN A 50 -12.11 1.60 12.91
C GLN A 50 -10.87 2.02 12.11
N ALA A 51 -10.17 1.08 11.48
CA ALA A 51 -9.01 1.33 10.62
C ALA A 51 -9.42 1.85 9.23
N VAL A 52 -10.63 1.53 8.79
CA VAL A 52 -11.20 1.99 7.51
C VAL A 52 -12.60 2.54 7.77
N ALA A 53 -12.93 3.66 7.12
CA ALA A 53 -14.26 4.25 7.12
C ALA A 53 -14.90 4.11 5.74
N VAL A 54 -16.23 4.01 5.73
CA VAL A 54 -17.03 4.06 4.50
C VAL A 54 -17.42 5.51 4.26
N ALA A 55 -16.84 6.13 3.23
CA ALA A 55 -17.37 7.36 2.69
C ALA A 55 -18.63 7.01 1.90
N GLU A 56 -19.77 7.57 2.29
CA GLU A 56 -20.95 7.55 1.42
C GLU A 56 -20.59 8.34 0.17
N ALA A 57 -20.48 7.65 -0.97
CA ALA A 57 -20.46 8.34 -2.25
C ALA A 57 -21.67 9.27 -2.26
N PRO A 58 -21.55 10.55 -2.69
CA PRO A 58 -22.70 11.43 -2.78
C PRO A 58 -23.73 10.69 -3.63
N SER A 59 -24.78 10.20 -2.96
CA SER A 59 -25.88 9.52 -3.60
C SER A 59 -26.40 10.52 -4.61
N GLY A 60 -26.15 10.24 -5.90
CA GLY A 60 -26.36 11.18 -6.99
C GLY A 60 -27.65 11.94 -6.73
N GLY A 61 -27.50 13.23 -6.38
CA GLY A 61 -28.61 14.06 -5.98
C GLY A 61 -29.66 13.93 -7.06
N THR A 62 -30.89 13.62 -6.66
CA THR A 62 -32.05 13.54 -7.54
C THR A 62 -32.02 14.76 -8.46
N ARG A 63 -31.62 14.59 -9.73
CA ARG A 63 -31.56 15.71 -10.67
C ARG A 63 -32.98 16.30 -10.70
N PRO A 64 -33.19 17.58 -10.34
CA PRO A 64 -34.54 18.14 -10.36
C PRO A 64 -35.05 18.02 -11.79
N ILE A 65 -36.13 17.26 -11.97
CA ILE A 65 -36.80 17.18 -13.26
C ILE A 65 -37.36 18.59 -13.49
N PRO A 66 -36.97 19.29 -14.57
CA PRO A 66 -37.52 20.61 -14.85
C PRO A 66 -39.04 20.50 -14.88
N SER A 67 -39.74 21.38 -14.15
CA SER A 67 -41.19 21.45 -14.23
C SER A 67 -41.56 21.81 -15.67
N THR A 68 -42.24 20.88 -16.35
CA THR A 68 -42.62 21.06 -17.75
C THR A 68 -43.94 21.83 -17.89
N GLY A 69 -44.52 22.33 -16.79
CA GLY A 69 -45.81 23.04 -16.77
C GLY A 69 -47.01 22.19 -17.21
N SER A 70 -46.81 20.89 -17.45
CA SER A 70 -47.82 19.97 -17.95
C SER A 70 -48.21 18.98 -16.86
N LEU A 71 -49.50 18.96 -16.48
CA LEU A 71 -50.06 17.99 -15.54
C LEU A 71 -49.75 16.53 -15.93
N SER A 72 -49.69 16.22 -17.22
CA SER A 72 -49.32 14.88 -17.71
C SER A 72 -47.83 14.58 -17.45
N GLY A 73 -46.96 15.56 -17.68
CA GLY A 73 -45.52 15.45 -17.43
C GLY A 73 -45.20 15.30 -15.93
N GLU A 74 -45.87 16.08 -15.08
CA GLU A 74 -45.72 15.99 -13.63
C GLU A 74 -46.18 14.65 -13.08
N ARG A 75 -47.30 14.11 -13.57
CA ARG A 75 -47.80 12.77 -13.20
C ARG A 75 -46.89 11.65 -13.69
N ALA A 76 -46.22 11.82 -14.84
CA ALA A 76 -45.22 10.89 -15.33
C ALA A 76 -43.96 10.91 -14.45
N GLY A 77 -43.48 12.11 -14.09
CA GLY A 77 -42.34 12.29 -13.18
C GLY A 77 -42.61 11.75 -11.77
N LEU A 78 -43.83 11.92 -11.24
CA LEU A 78 -44.23 11.33 -9.95
C LEU A 78 -44.38 9.81 -10.02
N ARG A 79 -44.91 9.25 -11.11
CA ARG A 79 -45.00 7.80 -11.30
C ARG A 79 -43.63 7.16 -11.42
N ALA A 80 -42.70 7.77 -12.17
CA ALA A 80 -41.31 7.33 -12.22
C ALA A 80 -40.66 7.32 -10.82
N ARG A 81 -40.98 8.30 -9.97
CA ARG A 81 -40.55 8.35 -8.55
C ARG A 81 -41.10 7.22 -7.68
N ARG A 82 -42.37 6.84 -7.90
CA ARG A 82 -43.04 5.78 -7.12
C ARG A 82 -42.63 4.38 -7.59
N THR A 83 -42.32 4.21 -8.87
CA THR A 83 -41.76 2.95 -9.41
C THR A 83 -40.26 2.84 -9.13
N SER A 84 -39.57 3.98 -8.97
CA SER A 84 -38.22 4.07 -8.37
C SER A 84 -38.27 4.17 -6.84
N GLY A 85 -39.14 3.38 -6.18
CA GLY A 85 -38.89 3.01 -4.78
C GLY A 85 -37.52 2.34 -4.67
N PRO A 86 -36.85 2.32 -3.50
CA PRO A 86 -35.42 2.03 -3.35
C PRO A 86 -35.06 0.54 -3.60
N ARG A 87 -35.36 0.01 -4.77
CA ARG A 87 -34.94 -1.30 -5.28
C ARG A 87 -33.56 -1.20 -5.95
N GLY A 88 -32.64 -0.50 -5.29
CA GLY A 88 -31.27 -0.28 -5.78
C GLY A 88 -30.25 0.17 -4.73
N SER A 89 -30.58 0.18 -3.43
CA SER A 89 -29.72 0.79 -2.39
C SER A 89 -28.87 -0.20 -1.57
N LYS A 90 -29.01 -1.54 -1.72
CA LYS A 90 -28.14 -2.51 -1.01
C LYS A 90 -26.69 -2.57 -1.53
N ARG A 91 -26.35 -1.82 -2.57
CA ARG A 91 -25.02 -1.82 -3.19
C ARG A 91 -24.65 -0.47 -3.80
N SER A 92 -25.06 0.64 -3.17
CA SER A 92 -24.29 1.87 -3.36
C SER A 92 -22.83 1.49 -3.09
N ARG A 93 -21.97 1.70 -4.08
CA ARG A 93 -20.59 1.21 -4.05
C ARG A 93 -19.89 1.93 -2.90
N LYS A 94 -19.79 1.27 -1.74
CA LYS A 94 -19.07 1.79 -0.58
C LYS A 94 -17.69 2.24 -1.04
N VAL A 95 -17.39 3.53 -0.87
CA VAL A 95 -16.04 4.07 -1.01
C VAL A 95 -15.38 3.87 0.34
N TYR A 96 -14.20 3.26 0.35
CA TYR A 96 -13.43 3.04 1.57
C TYR A 96 -12.32 4.08 1.64
N ARG A 97 -12.07 4.58 2.84
CA ARG A 97 -11.01 5.53 3.17
C ARG A 97 -10.26 5.04 4.41
N ILE A 98 -8.95 5.24 4.45
CA ILE A 98 -8.17 4.95 5.65
C ILE A 98 -8.43 6.01 6.74
N THR A 99 -8.56 5.57 8.00
CA THR A 99 -8.67 6.48 9.16
C THR A 99 -7.30 6.74 9.77
N GLU A 100 -7.23 7.64 10.75
CA GLU A 100 -5.99 7.88 11.50
C GLU A 100 -5.54 6.62 12.28
N GLN A 101 -6.50 5.89 12.87
CA GLN A 101 -6.21 4.59 13.49
C GLN A 101 -5.75 3.56 12.46
N GLY A 102 -6.28 3.61 11.24
CA GLY A 102 -5.82 2.76 10.15
C GLY A 102 -4.40 3.05 9.71
N ARG A 103 -3.98 4.33 9.73
CA ARG A 103 -2.60 4.75 9.46
C ARG A 103 -1.64 4.23 10.52
N ALA A 104 -1.99 4.39 11.79
CA ALA A 104 -1.19 3.84 12.89
C ALA A 104 -1.08 2.32 12.80
N LEU A 105 -2.18 1.62 12.49
CA LEU A 105 -2.17 0.17 12.28
C LEU A 105 -1.32 -0.22 11.06
N PHE A 106 -1.39 0.56 9.98
CA PHE A 106 -0.60 0.33 8.78
C PHE A 106 0.91 0.43 9.07
N GLU A 107 1.34 1.46 9.80
CA GLU A 107 2.73 1.60 10.23
C GLU A 107 3.17 0.45 11.14
N GLN A 108 2.33 0.05 12.10
CA GLN A 108 2.61 -1.11 12.96
C GLN A 108 2.76 -2.41 12.14
N LEU A 109 1.89 -2.64 11.14
CA LEU A 109 1.98 -3.81 10.28
C LEU A 109 3.22 -3.78 9.37
N LEU A 110 3.68 -2.59 8.97
CA LEU A 110 4.93 -2.44 8.22
C LEU A 110 6.16 -2.75 9.08
N ASP A 111 6.12 -2.39 10.37
CA ASP A 111 7.25 -2.60 11.28
C ASP A 111 7.28 -3.99 11.93
N ALA A 112 6.12 -4.62 12.10
CA ALA A 112 5.96 -5.89 12.82
C ALA A 112 6.91 -7.01 12.34
N ASP A 113 7.55 -7.73 13.24
CA ASP A 113 8.36 -8.90 12.89
C ASP A 113 7.46 -10.05 12.43
N GLU A 114 7.61 -10.53 11.19
CA GLU A 114 6.95 -11.76 10.74
C GLU A 114 7.86 -12.99 10.89
N PRO A 115 7.27 -14.16 11.25
CA PRO A 115 8.01 -15.40 11.34
C PRO A 115 8.51 -15.86 9.96
N THR A 116 9.67 -16.54 9.96
CA THR A 116 10.29 -17.16 8.78
C THR A 116 9.42 -18.29 8.23
N THR A 117 8.41 -17.96 7.44
CA THR A 117 7.58 -18.93 6.70
C THR A 117 7.98 -18.97 5.22
N ASN A 118 7.50 -19.94 4.44
CA ASN A 118 7.75 -20.00 3.00
C ASN A 118 7.19 -18.77 2.24
N ASP A 119 6.28 -18.01 2.85
CA ASP A 119 5.65 -16.84 2.25
C ASP A 119 6.42 -15.52 2.45
N ASP A 120 7.59 -15.61 3.07
CA ASP A 120 8.39 -14.47 3.53
C ASP A 120 8.85 -13.55 2.39
N ALA A 121 9.17 -14.10 1.21
CA ALA A 121 9.54 -13.27 0.05
C ALA A 121 8.37 -12.38 -0.42
N ARG A 122 7.14 -12.91 -0.46
CA ARG A 122 5.95 -12.13 -0.83
C ARG A 122 5.60 -11.14 0.28
N SER A 123 5.72 -11.57 1.54
CA SER A 123 5.51 -10.71 2.72
C SER A 123 6.43 -9.49 2.72
N PHE A 124 7.72 -9.74 2.53
CA PHE A 124 8.73 -8.70 2.42
C PHE A 124 8.50 -7.80 1.20
N GLY A 125 8.25 -8.37 0.02
CA GLY A 125 8.01 -7.60 -1.21
C GLY A 125 6.88 -6.60 -1.06
N LEU A 126 5.80 -6.98 -0.36
CA LEU A 126 4.69 -6.06 -0.08
C LEU A 126 5.10 -4.89 0.83
N ARG A 127 5.82 -5.18 1.91
CA ARG A 127 6.27 -4.14 2.83
C ARG A 127 7.25 -3.20 2.15
N LEU A 128 8.10 -3.74 1.27
CA LEU A 128 9.02 -2.95 0.47
C LEU A 128 8.28 -2.02 -0.50
N ALA A 129 7.21 -2.50 -1.16
CA ALA A 129 6.38 -1.67 -2.04
C ALA A 129 5.80 -0.44 -1.33
N PHE A 130 5.53 -0.57 -0.04
CA PHE A 130 5.00 0.51 0.81
C PHE A 130 6.04 1.18 1.71
N ALA A 131 7.32 0.82 1.60
CA ALA A 131 8.37 1.34 2.46
C ALA A 131 8.50 2.87 2.38
N ARG A 132 8.03 3.50 1.29
CA ARG A 132 7.98 4.96 1.16
C ARG A 132 7.24 5.68 2.29
N TYR A 133 6.30 5.00 2.95
CA TYR A 133 5.54 5.56 4.08
C TYR A 133 6.26 5.41 5.43
N LEU A 134 7.32 4.60 5.51
CA LEU A 134 8.12 4.46 6.72
C LEU A 134 9.12 5.62 6.86
N ALA A 135 9.42 5.97 8.11
CA ALA A 135 10.56 6.84 8.43
C ALA A 135 11.88 6.22 7.89
N PRO A 136 12.89 7.03 7.52
CA PRO A 136 14.14 6.52 6.95
C PRO A 136 14.83 5.46 7.82
N SER A 137 14.86 5.65 9.14
CA SER A 137 15.43 4.67 10.08
C SER A 137 14.66 3.35 10.07
N ALA A 138 13.32 3.39 9.99
CA ALA A 138 12.47 2.22 9.92
C ALA A 138 12.63 1.47 8.59
N ARG A 139 12.78 2.19 7.46
CA ARG A 139 13.13 1.56 6.17
C ARG A 139 14.44 0.78 6.27
N LEU A 140 15.46 1.40 6.85
CA LEU A 140 16.76 0.76 7.01
C LEU A 140 16.67 -0.49 7.89
N ALA A 141 16.00 -0.38 9.04
CA ALA A 141 15.79 -1.51 9.97
C ALA A 141 15.05 -2.68 9.28
N LEU A 142 14.04 -2.39 8.47
CA LEU A 142 13.31 -3.39 7.68
C LEU A 142 14.22 -4.14 6.71
N LEU A 143 15.09 -3.43 5.98
CA LEU A 143 16.03 -4.03 5.03
C LEU A 143 17.10 -4.86 5.74
N GLU A 144 17.68 -4.34 6.84
CA GLU A 144 18.73 -5.01 7.62
C GLU A 144 18.21 -6.28 8.29
N ARG A 145 16.98 -6.24 8.81
CA ARG A 145 16.30 -7.42 9.36
C ARG A 145 16.12 -8.49 8.30
N ARG A 146 15.61 -8.11 7.12
CA ARG A 146 15.41 -9.06 6.00
C ARG A 146 16.74 -9.69 5.57
N ARG A 147 17.77 -8.88 5.41
CA ARG A 147 19.12 -9.34 5.08
C ARG A 147 19.61 -10.36 6.11
N SER A 148 19.46 -10.05 7.40
CA SER A 148 19.89 -10.94 8.48
C SER A 148 19.15 -12.29 8.45
N GLN A 149 17.86 -12.30 8.12
CA GLN A 149 17.09 -13.53 7.93
C GLN A 149 17.62 -14.35 6.75
N LEU A 150 17.86 -13.72 5.60
CA LEU A 150 18.38 -14.40 4.42
C LEU A 150 19.80 -14.95 4.64
N VAL A 151 20.65 -14.22 5.36
CA VAL A 151 22.00 -14.70 5.72
C VAL A 151 21.93 -15.95 6.59
N ARG A 152 21.04 -15.97 7.61
CA ARG A 152 20.82 -17.17 8.44
C ARG A 152 20.31 -18.34 7.61
N ARG A 153 19.35 -18.08 6.71
CA ARG A 153 18.80 -19.10 5.81
C ARG A 153 19.87 -19.66 4.87
N LEU A 154 20.69 -18.80 4.26
CA LEU A 154 21.78 -19.20 3.37
C LEU A 154 22.79 -20.12 4.07
N ALA A 155 23.14 -19.82 5.32
CA ALA A 155 24.04 -20.67 6.11
C ALA A 155 23.45 -22.07 6.35
N SER A 156 22.16 -22.12 6.71
CA SER A 156 21.42 -23.37 6.87
C SER A 156 21.35 -24.17 5.57
N ASP A 157 20.99 -23.53 4.45
CA ASP A 157 20.82 -24.19 3.15
C ASP A 157 22.16 -24.71 2.60
N ARG A 158 23.26 -23.95 2.76
CA ARG A 158 24.61 -24.43 2.40
C ARG A 158 25.02 -25.69 3.16
N THR A 159 24.68 -25.77 4.45
CA THR A 159 24.93 -26.97 5.26
C THR A 159 24.14 -28.17 4.73
N ARG A 160 22.90 -27.95 4.26
CA ARG A 160 22.06 -29.00 3.66
C ARG A 160 22.62 -29.52 2.34
N VAL A 161 23.15 -28.64 1.47
CA VAL A 161 23.78 -29.04 0.20
C VAL A 161 25.00 -29.95 0.43
N GLN A 162 25.77 -29.68 1.49
CA GLN A 162 26.95 -30.48 1.85
C GLN A 162 26.59 -31.83 2.50
N GLY A 163 25.35 -32.01 2.95
CA GLY A 163 24.89 -33.25 3.56
C GLY A 163 24.85 -34.43 2.59
N GLN A 164 25.11 -35.63 3.11
CA GLN A 164 24.94 -36.87 2.36
C GLN A 164 23.45 -37.28 2.33
N GLY A 165 23.00 -37.93 1.26
CA GLY A 165 21.65 -38.52 1.16
C GLY A 165 20.62 -37.76 0.30
N LEU A 166 20.99 -36.65 -0.35
CA LEU A 166 20.13 -35.98 -1.32
C LEU A 166 20.31 -36.59 -2.72
N ASP A 167 19.19 -36.87 -3.39
CA ASP A 167 19.19 -37.20 -4.82
C ASP A 167 19.65 -36.00 -5.66
N VAL A 168 20.02 -36.26 -6.92
CA VAL A 168 20.50 -35.26 -7.88
C VAL A 168 19.53 -34.09 -8.04
N TYR A 169 18.23 -34.35 -8.24
CA TYR A 169 17.23 -33.31 -8.46
C TYR A 169 16.95 -32.50 -7.20
N THR A 170 16.87 -33.16 -6.05
CA THR A 170 16.71 -32.46 -4.77
C THR A 170 17.91 -31.56 -4.49
N ARG A 171 19.13 -32.04 -4.76
CA ARG A 171 20.35 -31.22 -4.64
C ARG A 171 20.29 -29.98 -5.52
N SER A 172 19.99 -30.14 -6.81
CA SER A 172 19.86 -29.01 -7.76
C SER A 172 18.83 -27.98 -7.30
N LEU A 173 17.71 -28.42 -6.71
CA LEU A 173 16.69 -27.51 -6.17
C LEU A 173 17.22 -26.68 -4.99
N VAL A 174 17.95 -27.30 -4.06
CA VAL A 174 18.53 -26.59 -2.91
C VAL A 174 19.64 -25.64 -3.37
N GLU A 175 20.50 -26.06 -4.30
CA GLU A 175 21.54 -25.22 -4.90
C GLU A 175 20.93 -23.97 -5.57
N HIS A 176 19.91 -24.15 -6.41
CA HIS A 176 19.21 -23.02 -7.03
C HIS A 176 18.60 -22.06 -6.00
N SER A 177 17.97 -22.57 -4.94
CA SER A 177 17.43 -21.73 -3.87
C SER A 177 18.51 -20.99 -3.07
N THR A 178 19.69 -21.60 -2.92
CA THR A 178 20.87 -21.02 -2.25
C THR A 178 21.42 -19.87 -3.10
N GLU A 179 21.53 -20.05 -4.41
CA GLU A 179 21.93 -19.01 -5.35
C GLU A 179 20.94 -17.85 -5.36
N SER A 180 19.63 -18.12 -5.43
CA SER A 180 18.61 -17.07 -5.36
C SER A 180 18.71 -16.28 -4.06
N THR A 181 18.91 -16.96 -2.93
CA THR A 181 19.08 -16.30 -1.62
C THR A 181 20.34 -15.41 -1.60
N ALA A 182 21.45 -15.86 -2.19
CA ALA A 182 22.68 -15.08 -2.28
C ALA A 182 22.50 -13.81 -3.15
N HIS A 183 21.78 -13.93 -4.27
CA HIS A 183 21.44 -12.79 -5.13
C HIS A 183 20.56 -11.77 -4.38
N ASP A 184 19.56 -12.24 -3.64
CA ASP A 184 18.68 -11.38 -2.84
C ASP A 184 19.46 -10.61 -1.76
N ILE A 185 20.41 -11.26 -1.08
CA ILE A 185 21.29 -10.60 -0.10
C ILE A 185 22.11 -9.48 -0.77
N ALA A 186 22.73 -9.77 -1.91
CA ALA A 186 23.52 -8.78 -2.63
C ALA A 186 22.68 -7.60 -3.12
N TRP A 187 21.42 -7.85 -3.52
CA TRP A 187 20.47 -6.80 -3.86
C TRP A 187 20.09 -5.95 -2.64
N LEU A 188 19.80 -6.57 -1.50
CA LEU A 188 19.51 -5.85 -0.25
C LEU A 188 20.70 -5.01 0.22
N ASP A 189 21.92 -5.51 0.08
CA ASP A 189 23.14 -4.77 0.43
C ASP A 189 23.25 -3.46 -0.37
N ARG A 190 23.02 -3.51 -1.69
CA ARG A 190 22.99 -2.30 -2.52
C ARG A 190 21.89 -1.33 -2.11
N LEU A 191 20.71 -1.86 -1.77
CA LEU A 191 19.56 -1.03 -1.39
C LEU A 191 19.75 -0.36 -0.01
N ILE A 192 20.34 -1.07 0.94
CA ILE A 192 20.71 -0.57 2.27
C ILE A 192 21.72 0.58 2.12
N GLU A 193 22.75 0.38 1.30
CA GLU A 193 23.78 1.38 1.07
C GLU A 193 23.18 2.66 0.44
N PHE A 194 22.32 2.50 -0.57
CA PHE A 194 21.60 3.62 -1.18
C PHE A 194 20.77 4.41 -0.14
N GLU A 195 20.04 3.72 0.74
CA GLU A 195 19.23 4.37 1.78
C GLU A 195 20.11 5.11 2.81
N ARG A 196 21.27 4.55 3.17
CA ARG A 196 22.24 5.20 4.08
C ARG A 196 22.82 6.47 3.46
N GLN A 197 23.20 6.43 2.19
CA GLN A 197 23.71 7.59 1.46
C GLN A 197 22.68 8.72 1.40
N LYS A 198 21.42 8.37 1.11
CA LYS A 198 20.31 9.34 1.10
C LYS A 198 20.10 10.01 2.47
N GLN A 199 20.23 9.25 3.55
CA GLN A 199 20.14 9.79 4.92
C GLN A 199 21.33 10.68 5.27
N ALA A 200 22.55 10.30 4.87
CA ALA A 200 23.75 11.10 5.08
C ALA A 200 23.67 12.45 4.35
N ALA A 201 23.24 12.45 3.08
CA ALA A 201 23.03 13.68 2.31
C ALA A 201 21.99 14.60 2.96
N THR A 202 20.85 14.05 3.39
CA THR A 202 19.80 14.83 4.07
C THR A 202 20.29 15.44 5.40
N ARG A 203 21.20 14.74 6.12
CA ARG A 203 21.80 15.25 7.35
C ARG A 203 22.83 16.34 7.08
N ALA A 204 23.65 16.18 6.03
CA ALA A 204 24.63 17.19 5.61
C ALA A 204 23.94 18.50 5.20
N ASP A 205 22.90 18.44 4.36
CA ASP A 205 22.11 19.62 3.95
C ASP A 205 21.50 20.36 5.14
N ARG A 206 21.04 19.63 6.17
CA ARG A 206 20.52 20.23 7.42
C ARG A 206 21.61 20.86 8.28
N ALA A 207 22.81 20.29 8.29
CA ALA A 207 23.95 20.81 9.06
C ALA A 207 24.55 22.07 8.41
N GLU A 208 24.48 22.19 7.09
CA GLU A 208 24.99 23.34 6.33
C GLU A 208 23.99 24.52 6.23
N GLY A 209 22.81 24.42 6.84
CA GLY A 209 21.88 25.55 6.96
C GLY A 209 21.31 26.09 5.64
N ARG A 210 21.36 25.29 4.56
CA ARG A 210 20.83 25.68 3.25
C ARG A 210 19.32 25.49 3.21
N ASP A 211 18.57 26.50 3.68
CA ASP A 211 17.13 26.55 3.47
C ASP A 211 16.83 26.66 1.96
N PRO A 212 16.14 25.68 1.35
CA PRO A 212 15.82 25.73 -0.08
C PRO A 212 14.85 26.86 -0.47
N ARG A 213 14.35 27.67 0.50
CA ARG A 213 13.44 28.79 0.24
C ARG A 213 14.09 30.18 0.19
N SER A 214 15.39 30.32 0.39
CA SER A 214 16.04 31.64 0.46
C SER A 214 16.48 32.22 -0.90
N GLY A 215 16.13 31.58 -2.02
CA GLY A 215 16.63 31.94 -3.35
C GLY A 215 15.76 32.90 -4.18
N GLU A 216 14.60 33.35 -3.69
CA GLU A 216 13.62 34.06 -4.54
C GLU A 216 12.97 35.25 -3.83
N ALA A 217 13.77 36.23 -3.39
CA ALA A 217 13.27 37.57 -3.05
C ALA A 217 14.41 38.59 -2.93
N LEU A 218 15.00 39.01 -4.05
CA LEU A 218 15.74 40.28 -4.15
C LEU A 218 15.70 40.78 -5.60
N ILE A 219 14.50 41.25 -6.00
CA ILE A 219 14.40 42.33 -6.98
C ILE A 219 13.79 43.49 -6.19
N THR A 220 14.67 44.26 -5.56
CA THR A 220 14.32 45.49 -4.86
C THR A 220 13.81 46.49 -5.88
N THR A 221 12.57 46.90 -5.70
CA THR A 221 11.98 48.09 -6.32
C THR A 221 12.73 49.32 -5.80
N GLU A 222 13.62 49.90 -6.61
CA GLU A 222 14.02 51.31 -6.42
C GLU A 222 12.95 52.18 -7.07
N GLY A 223 12.11 52.78 -6.23
CA GLY A 223 11.33 53.95 -6.59
C GLY A 223 12.14 55.20 -6.25
N ASN A 224 12.27 56.11 -7.20
CA ASN A 224 12.65 57.50 -6.94
C ASN A 224 11.68 58.43 -7.71
N HIS A 225 10.92 59.20 -6.94
CA HIS A 225 10.12 60.38 -7.31
C HIS A 225 10.50 61.48 -6.29
N PRO A 226 10.23 62.78 -6.51
CA PRO A 226 9.24 63.38 -7.39
C PRO A 226 9.80 64.08 -8.64
#